data_AF-A0A957X4A6-F1
#
_entry.id   AF-A0A957X4A6-F1
#
_cell.length_a   1.000
_cell.length_b   1.000
_cell.length_c   1.000
_cell.angle_alpha   90.00
_cell.angle_beta   90.00
_cell.angle_gamma   90.00
#
_symmetry.space_group_name_H-M   'P 1'
#
loop_
_entity.id
_entity.type
_entity.pdbx_description
1 polymer ?
#
loop_
_entity_poly.entity_id
_entity_poly.type
_entity_poly.pdbx_seq_one_letter_code
_entity_poly.pdbx_strand_id
1 'polypeptide(L)'
;WEQMVFLGNPEYGVKLEPIDFAAFARACGGTGFTIEDPTECGAILDEALNTPGPVIIEAVVDSFEPPMPAQIKPNQALKFAESLAKGEPNRMKIAGTVFEDKVRELV
;
A
#
# COMPACT_ATOMS: atom_id res chain seq x y z
N TRP A 1 0.89 7.34 -6.69
CA TRP A 1 0.47 8.35 -5.69
C TRP A 1 1.00 9.77 -5.87
N GLU A 2 2.32 10.02 -5.84
CA GLU A 2 2.84 11.40 -5.89
C GLU A 2 2.43 12.14 -7.18
N GLN A 3 2.48 11.44 -8.32
CA GLN A 3 1.98 11.93 -9.61
C GLN A 3 0.51 12.38 -9.55
N MET A 4 -0.34 11.61 -8.88
CA MET A 4 -1.77 11.89 -8.79
C MET A 4 -2.09 13.01 -7.80
N VAL A 5 -1.62 12.89 -6.57
CA VAL A 5 -2.03 13.77 -5.45
C VAL A 5 -1.30 15.13 -5.48
N PHE A 6 -0.06 15.18 -5.94
CA PHE A 6 0.73 16.42 -5.97
C PHE A 6 0.82 17.06 -7.35
N LEU A 7 0.77 16.28 -8.44
CA LEU A 7 0.96 16.79 -9.79
C LEU A 7 -0.30 16.70 -10.66
N GLY A 8 -1.32 15.94 -10.25
CA GLY A 8 -2.54 15.76 -11.05
C GLY A 8 -2.30 14.98 -12.35
N ASN A 9 -1.29 14.11 -12.38
CA ASN A 9 -0.95 13.25 -13.50
C ASN A 9 -1.34 11.79 -13.20
N PRO A 10 -1.73 11.01 -14.22
CA PRO A 10 -1.83 9.56 -14.09
C PRO A 10 -0.51 8.92 -13.67
N GLU A 11 -0.57 7.72 -13.13
CA GLU A 11 0.59 6.93 -12.79
C GLU A 11 1.38 6.52 -14.04
N TYR A 12 2.71 6.65 -13.98
CA TYR A 12 3.62 6.28 -15.06
C TYR A 12 4.92 5.71 -14.50
N GLY A 13 5.35 4.55 -14.99
CA GLY A 13 6.63 3.93 -14.60
C GLY A 13 6.72 3.49 -13.13
N VAL A 14 5.59 3.32 -12.44
CA VAL A 14 5.54 2.96 -11.01
C VAL A 14 5.34 1.46 -10.77
N LYS A 15 5.16 0.67 -11.83
CA LYS A 15 4.95 -0.78 -11.72
C LYS A 15 6.29 -1.46 -11.38
N LEU A 16 6.28 -2.23 -10.30
CA LEU A 16 7.38 -3.10 -9.91
C LEU A 16 7.05 -4.55 -10.29
N GLU A 17 8.07 -5.32 -10.66
CA GLU A 17 7.92 -6.77 -10.86
C GLU A 17 7.89 -7.48 -9.50
N PRO A 18 7.11 -8.57 -9.37
CA PRO A 18 6.95 -9.27 -8.10
C PRO A 18 8.26 -9.95 -7.67
N ILE A 19 8.50 -9.95 -6.36
CA ILE A 19 9.62 -10.63 -5.70
C ILE A 19 9.10 -11.21 -4.39
N ASP A 20 9.48 -12.46 -4.09
CA ASP A 20 9.23 -13.09 -2.80
C ASP A 20 10.35 -12.67 -1.83
N PHE A 21 10.06 -11.65 -1.03
CA PHE A 21 11.03 -11.07 -0.09
C PHE A 21 11.29 -12.01 1.09
N ALA A 22 10.31 -12.81 1.49
CA ALA A 22 10.47 -13.79 2.54
C ALA A 22 11.44 -14.91 2.10
N ALA A 23 11.34 -15.40 0.87
CA ALA A 23 12.27 -16.36 0.29
C ALA A 23 13.67 -15.78 0.12
N PHE A 24 13.77 -14.52 -0.30
CA PHE A 24 15.04 -13.82 -0.38
C PHE A 24 15.74 -13.78 0.99
N ALA A 25 15.03 -13.45 2.06
CA ALA A 25 15.56 -13.44 3.42
C ALA A 25 16.14 -14.80 3.82
N ARG A 26 15.38 -15.88 3.55
CA ARG A 26 15.80 -17.26 3.81
C ARG A 26 17.02 -17.66 2.98
N ALA A 27 17.08 -17.26 1.71
CA ALA A 27 18.22 -17.51 0.84
C ALA A 27 19.51 -16.81 1.31
N CYS A 28 19.38 -15.67 1.98
CA CYS A 28 20.50 -14.95 2.61
C CYS A 28 20.87 -15.45 4.01
N GLY A 29 20.22 -16.50 4.51
CA GLY A 29 20.48 -17.07 5.84
C GLY A 29 19.77 -16.37 7.00
N GLY A 30 18.84 -15.45 6.71
CA GLY A 30 17.93 -14.87 7.70
C GLY A 30 16.59 -15.59 7.77
N THR A 31 15.65 -15.03 8.53
CA THR A 31 14.27 -15.53 8.61
C THR A 31 13.34 -14.65 7.76
N GLY A 32 12.39 -15.28 7.07
CA GLY A 32 11.42 -14.59 6.24
C GLY A 32 9.99 -15.04 6.52
N PHE A 33 9.10 -14.09 6.79
CA PHE A 33 7.66 -14.30 6.96
C PHE A 33 6.89 -13.55 5.87
N THR A 34 5.69 -14.05 5.55
CA THR A 34 4.75 -13.37 4.65
C THR A 34 3.43 -13.18 5.40
N ILE A 35 2.86 -11.99 5.32
CA ILE A 35 1.53 -11.66 5.85
C ILE A 35 0.65 -11.30 4.66
N GLU A 36 -0.29 -12.19 4.32
CA GLU A 36 -1.33 -11.94 3.31
C GLU A 36 -2.69 -11.66 3.95
N ASP A 37 -2.96 -12.23 5.12
CA ASP A 37 -4.16 -11.98 5.91
C ASP A 37 -3.85 -11.00 7.07
N PRO A 38 -4.49 -9.82 7.12
CA PRO A 38 -4.26 -8.86 8.19
C PRO A 38 -4.64 -9.40 9.59
N THR A 39 -5.50 -10.42 9.68
CA THR A 39 -5.87 -11.04 10.97
C THR A 39 -4.73 -11.84 11.61
N GLU A 40 -3.78 -12.32 10.81
CA GLU A 40 -2.60 -13.05 11.27
C GLU A 40 -1.43 -12.13 11.66
N CYS A 41 -1.53 -10.84 11.30
CA CYS A 41 -0.46 -9.86 11.44
C CYS A 41 0.09 -9.79 12.88
N GLY A 42 -0.79 -9.77 13.89
CA GLY A 42 -0.37 -9.71 15.29
C GLY A 42 0.48 -10.92 15.70
N ALA A 43 0.02 -12.13 15.38
CA ALA A 43 0.72 -13.36 15.75
C ALA A 43 2.07 -13.51 15.01
N ILE A 44 2.11 -13.17 13.72
CA ILE A 44 3.33 -13.24 12.92
C ILE A 44 4.35 -12.19 13.39
N LEU A 45 3.90 -10.98 13.75
CA LEU A 45 4.78 -9.96 14.33
C LEU A 45 5.37 -10.41 15.67
N ASP A 46 4.56 -11.04 16.54
CA ASP A 46 5.05 -11.58 17.81
C ASP A 46 6.11 -12.66 17.58
N GLU A 47 5.91 -13.58 16.62
CA GLU A 47 6.89 -14.60 16.26
C GLU A 47 8.17 -13.99 15.69
N ALA A 48 8.03 -13.04 14.76
CA ALA A 48 9.15 -12.35 14.13
C ALA A 48 10.01 -11.60 15.14
N LEU A 49 9.40 -10.89 16.09
CA LEU A 49 10.12 -10.15 17.13
C LEU A 49 10.85 -11.06 18.13
N ASN A 50 10.36 -12.28 18.33
CA ASN A 50 11.00 -13.28 19.19
C ASN A 50 12.03 -14.17 18.44
N THR A 51 12.13 -14.04 17.13
CA THR A 51 13.06 -14.82 16.31
C THR A 51 14.49 -14.27 16.46
N PRO A 52 15.48 -15.09 16.85
CA PRO A 52 16.86 -14.66 16.90
C PRO A 52 17.42 -14.33 15.51
N GLY A 53 18.06 -13.17 15.38
CA GLY A 53 18.74 -12.75 14.15
C GLY A 53 17.91 -11.84 13.24
N PRO A 54 18.36 -11.58 12.01
CA PRO A 54 17.67 -10.70 11.08
C PRO A 54 16.41 -11.36 10.51
N VAL A 55 15.31 -10.61 10.51
CA VAL A 55 14.02 -11.03 10.00
C VAL A 55 13.54 -10.03 8.93
N ILE A 56 12.99 -10.56 7.84
CA ILE A 56 12.22 -9.79 6.85
C ILE A 56 10.77 -10.27 6.91
N ILE A 57 9.84 -9.32 6.90
CA ILE A 57 8.41 -9.60 6.79
C ILE A 57 7.92 -8.97 5.49
N GLU A 58 7.40 -9.80 4.60
CA GLU A 58 6.65 -9.38 3.42
C GLU A 58 5.20 -9.17 3.81
N ALA A 59 4.81 -7.91 4.04
CA ALA A 59 3.42 -7.56 4.31
C ALA A 59 2.73 -7.16 2.99
N VAL A 60 1.81 -8.01 2.52
CA VAL A 60 1.02 -7.73 1.32
C VAL A 60 -0.07 -6.74 1.70
N VAL A 61 -0.12 -5.62 0.98
CA VAL A 61 -1.09 -4.54 1.19
C VAL A 61 -1.84 -4.24 -0.10
N ASP A 62 -3.01 -3.61 0.01
CA ASP A 62 -3.71 -3.13 -1.17
C ASP A 62 -2.88 -2.05 -1.87
N SER A 63 -2.53 -2.30 -3.12
CA SER A 63 -1.77 -1.36 -3.95
C SER A 63 -2.58 -0.11 -4.35
N PHE A 64 -3.91 -0.17 -4.18
CA PHE A 64 -4.82 0.93 -4.46
C PHE A 64 -5.21 1.74 -3.22
N GLU A 65 -4.67 1.39 -2.05
CA GLU A 65 -4.83 2.17 -0.83
C GLU A 65 -4.16 3.55 -1.00
N PRO A 66 -4.91 4.65 -0.97
CA PRO A 66 -4.35 5.98 -1.12
C PRO A 66 -3.56 6.36 0.14
N PRO A 67 -2.30 6.85 0.02
CA PRO A 67 -1.60 7.46 1.13
C PRO A 67 -2.26 8.81 1.40
N MET A 68 -3.34 8.78 2.17
CA MET A 68 -4.10 9.96 2.54
C MET A 68 -3.28 10.74 3.57
N PRO A 69 -2.90 12.00 3.29
CA PRO A 69 -2.28 12.81 4.32
C PRO A 69 -3.28 13.01 5.47
N ALA A 70 -2.79 13.05 6.70
CA ALA A 70 -3.61 13.26 7.91
C ALA A 70 -4.54 14.49 7.83
N GLN A 71 -4.21 15.46 6.96
CA GLN A 71 -5.11 16.53 6.54
C GLN A 71 -5.03 16.74 5.03
N ILE A 72 -6.17 16.57 4.36
CA ILE A 72 -6.27 16.81 2.92
C ILE A 72 -6.43 18.32 2.70
N LYS A 73 -5.46 18.94 2.02
CA LYS A 73 -5.64 20.32 1.54
C LYS A 73 -6.59 20.32 0.34
N PRO A 74 -7.46 21.33 0.17
CA PRO A 74 -8.39 21.40 -0.97
C PRO A 74 -7.71 21.27 -2.35
N ASN A 75 -6.49 21.80 -2.48
CA ASN A 75 -5.70 21.70 -3.72
C ASN A 75 -5.25 20.25 -4.02
N GLN A 76 -4.95 19.45 -2.99
CA GLN A 76 -4.58 18.04 -3.17
C GLN A 76 -5.77 17.19 -3.60
N ALA A 77 -6.96 17.47 -3.05
CA ALA A 77 -8.20 16.82 -3.51
C ALA A 77 -8.52 17.15 -4.98
N LEU A 78 -8.32 18.42 -5.38
CA LEU A 78 -8.54 18.86 -6.76
C LEU A 78 -7.60 18.14 -7.74
N LYS A 79 -6.29 18.07 -7.41
CA LYS A 79 -5.29 17.38 -8.23
C LYS A 79 -5.52 15.88 -8.32
N PHE A 80 -5.93 15.26 -7.20
CA PHE A 80 -6.33 13.87 -7.20
C PHE A 80 -7.50 13.63 -8.16
N ALA A 81 -8.58 14.43 -8.08
CA ALA A 81 -9.69 14.34 -9.02
C ALA A 81 -9.26 14.58 -10.48
N GLU A 82 -8.36 15.54 -10.71
CA GLU A 82 -7.78 15.83 -12.04
C GLU A 82 -7.04 14.62 -12.61
N SER A 83 -6.25 13.91 -11.80
CA SER A 83 -5.53 12.71 -12.23
C SER A 83 -6.47 11.58 -12.66
N LEU A 84 -7.58 11.37 -11.93
CA LEU A 84 -8.61 10.41 -12.29
C LEU A 84 -9.29 10.77 -13.61
N ALA A 85 -9.58 12.06 -13.82
CA ALA A 85 -10.19 12.57 -15.05
C ALA A 85 -9.25 12.46 -16.27
N LYS A 86 -7.94 12.62 -16.07
CA LYS A 86 -6.90 12.51 -17.11
C LYS A 86 -6.59 11.08 -17.55
N GLY A 87 -7.29 10.08 -17.02
CA GLY A 87 -7.22 8.71 -17.52
C GLY A 87 -6.33 7.78 -16.71
N GLU A 88 -6.25 7.98 -15.40
CA GLU A 88 -5.65 6.99 -14.49
C GLU A 88 -6.17 5.57 -14.78
N PRO A 89 -5.29 4.62 -15.16
CA PRO A 89 -5.70 3.26 -15.53
C PRO A 89 -6.57 2.56 -14.49
N ASN A 90 -6.31 2.81 -13.19
CA ASN A 90 -7.00 2.12 -12.09
C ASN A 90 -8.09 2.98 -11.41
N ARG A 91 -8.56 4.05 -12.06
CA ARG A 91 -9.48 5.05 -11.48
C ARG A 91 -10.70 4.49 -10.74
N MET A 92 -11.32 3.39 -11.24
CA MET A 92 -12.53 2.82 -10.64
C MET A 92 -12.24 2.11 -9.32
N LYS A 93 -11.11 1.39 -9.24
CA LYS A 93 -10.69 0.70 -8.01
C LYS A 93 -10.29 1.71 -6.95
N ILE A 94 -9.45 2.67 -7.33
CA ILE A 94 -8.99 3.74 -6.45
C ILE A 94 -10.18 4.54 -5.88
N ALA A 95 -11.18 4.89 -6.71
CA ALA A 95 -12.37 5.58 -6.23
C ALA A 95 -13.22 4.72 -5.27
N GLY A 96 -13.25 3.40 -5.48
CA GLY A 96 -13.93 2.45 -4.59
C GLY A 96 -13.27 2.37 -3.22
N THR A 97 -11.95 2.19 -3.16
CA THR A 97 -11.17 2.12 -1.91
C THR A 97 -11.37 3.40 -1.08
N VAL A 98 -11.22 4.58 -1.69
CA VAL A 98 -11.46 5.88 -1.02
C VAL A 98 -12.87 5.98 -0.41
N PHE A 99 -13.88 5.44 -1.08
CA PHE A 99 -15.25 5.44 -0.57
C PHE A 99 -15.41 4.48 0.61
N GLU A 100 -14.87 3.26 0.50
CA GLU A 100 -14.88 2.26 1.56
C GLU A 100 -14.22 2.78 2.84
N ASP A 101 -13.04 3.38 2.70
CA ASP A 101 -12.30 3.97 3.83
C ASP A 101 -13.10 5.07 4.51
N LYS A 102 -13.77 5.93 3.71
CA LYS A 102 -14.58 7.00 4.27
C LYS A 102 -15.79 6.49 5.04
N VAL A 103 -16.39 5.39 4.59
CA VAL A 103 -17.49 4.73 5.33
C VAL A 103 -16.95 4.13 6.64
N ARG A 104 -15.79 3.45 6.59
CA ARG A 104 -15.12 2.89 7.77
C ARG A 104 -14.74 3.95 8.81
N GLU A 105 -14.31 5.14 8.39
CA GLU A 105 -13.99 6.24 9.31
C GLU A 105 -15.22 6.81 10.03
N LEU A 106 -16.41 6.67 9.45
CA LEU A 106 -17.65 7.30 9.94
C LEU A 106 -18.47 6.41 10.89
N VAL A 107 -18.18 5.11 10.95
CA VAL A 107 -18.93 4.10 11.72
C VAL A 107 -18.02 3.47 12.77
#